data_AF-A0A0F8VYK5-F1
#
_entry.id   AF-A0A0F8VYK5-F1
#
_cell.length_a   1.000
_cell.length_b   1.000
_cell.length_c   1.000
_cell.angle_alpha   90.00
_cell.angle_beta   90.00
_cell.angle_gamma   90.00
#
_symmetry.space_group_name_H-M   'P 1'
#
loop_
_entity.id
_entity.type
_entity.pdbx_description
1 polymer ?
#
loop_
_entity_poly.entity_id
_entity_poly.type
_entity_poly.pdbx_seq_one_letter_code
_entity_poly.pdbx_strand_id
1 'polypeptide(L)'
;MSKKIWTKEKIDVLKMYLDVGATYGEIAQKLGLTYDQVEHTVRRYRLKPKTITINPNKVKPKDRDKIIISSLKNKLSNVVPYPPSKQDKLDKKAKQVIEEAEKINKESDELLDRTEGLFEWIK
;
A
#
# COMPACT_ATOMS: atom_id res chain seq x y z
N MET A 1 -10.78 -19.64 -39.09
CA MET A 1 -11.54 -18.40 -38.76
C MET A 1 -10.99 -17.86 -37.45
N SER A 2 -10.40 -16.66 -37.41
CA SER A 2 -9.97 -16.08 -36.14
C SER A 2 -11.21 -15.72 -35.32
N LYS A 3 -11.33 -16.27 -34.10
CA LYS A 3 -12.39 -15.88 -33.18
C LYS A 3 -12.23 -14.38 -32.93
N LYS A 4 -13.24 -13.57 -33.26
CA LYS A 4 -13.26 -12.16 -32.89
C LYS A 4 -13.14 -12.08 -31.37
N ILE A 5 -11.99 -11.64 -30.89
CA ILE A 5 -11.69 -11.47 -29.46
C ILE A 5 -12.69 -10.50 -28.80
N TRP A 6 -13.22 -9.57 -29.61
CA TRP A 6 -14.18 -8.53 -29.23
C TRP A 6 -15.57 -8.83 -29.78
N THR A 7 -16.45 -9.29 -28.89
CA THR A 7 -17.90 -9.39 -29.11
C THR A 7 -18.59 -8.10 -28.67
N LYS A 8 -19.83 -7.89 -29.14
CA LYS A 8 -20.65 -6.73 -28.75
C LYS A 8 -20.81 -6.64 -27.22
N GLU A 9 -21.07 -7.78 -26.58
CA GLU A 9 -21.18 -7.89 -25.12
C GLU A 9 -19.91 -7.42 -24.39
N LYS A 10 -18.73 -7.83 -24.88
CA LYS A 10 -17.45 -7.37 -24.31
C LYS A 10 -17.21 -5.87 -24.48
N ILE A 11 -17.70 -5.30 -25.58
CA ILE A 11 -17.61 -3.85 -25.83
C ILE A 11 -18.54 -3.08 -24.89
N ASP A 12 -19.74 -3.62 -24.61
CA ASP A 12 -20.67 -3.02 -23.65
C ASP A 12 -20.10 -3.07 -22.22
N VAL A 13 -19.51 -4.20 -21.81
CA VAL A 13 -18.81 -4.33 -20.52
C VAL A 13 -17.62 -3.37 -20.42
N LEU A 14 -16.81 -3.26 -21.49
CA LEU A 14 -15.71 -2.30 -21.58
C LEU A 14 -16.21 -0.86 -21.37
N LYS A 15 -17.33 -0.50 -22.00
CA LYS A 15 -17.95 0.82 -21.85
C LYS A 15 -18.43 1.08 -20.41
N MET A 16 -19.04 0.09 -19.76
CA MET A 16 -19.44 0.21 -18.35
C MET A 16 -18.23 0.48 -17.44
N TYR A 17 -17.12 -0.24 -17.62
CA TYR A 17 -15.91 -0.01 -16.82
C TYR A 17 -15.31 1.39 -17.07
N LEU A 18 -15.33 1.87 -18.32
CA LEU A 18 -14.89 3.23 -18.63
C LEU A 18 -15.80 4.30 -18.03
N ASP A 19 -17.11 4.05 -17.96
CA ASP A 19 -18.08 4.97 -17.34
C ASP A 19 -17.92 5.04 -15.81
N VAL A 20 -17.46 3.96 -15.17
CA VAL A 20 -17.12 3.92 -13.72
C VAL A 20 -15.74 4.53 -13.45
N GLY A 21 -14.96 4.85 -14.49
CA GLY A 21 -13.64 5.46 -14.36
C GLY A 21 -12.51 4.46 -14.10
N ALA A 22 -12.70 3.19 -14.43
CA ALA A 22 -11.63 2.18 -14.34
C ALA A 22 -10.52 2.46 -15.36
N THR A 23 -9.28 2.21 -14.95
CA THR A 23 -8.10 2.36 -15.83
C THR A 23 -8.01 1.20 -16.83
N TYR A 24 -7.33 1.41 -17.96
CA TYR A 24 -7.16 0.34 -18.97
C TYR A 24 -6.45 -0.89 -18.41
N GLY A 25 -5.52 -0.72 -17.47
CA GLY A 25 -4.85 -1.82 -16.78
C GLY A 25 -5.80 -2.67 -15.93
N GLU A 26 -6.68 -2.03 -15.16
CA GLU A 26 -7.70 -2.73 -14.35
C GLU A 26 -8.70 -3.46 -15.24
N ILE A 27 -9.11 -2.84 -16.34
CA ILE A 27 -10.02 -3.45 -17.32
C ILE A 27 -9.38 -4.67 -17.99
N ALA A 28 -8.10 -4.56 -18.36
CA ALA A 28 -7.33 -5.64 -18.96
C ALA A 28 -7.26 -6.86 -18.01
N GLN A 29 -6.98 -6.63 -16.72
CA GLN A 29 -7.00 -7.69 -15.71
C GLN A 29 -8.37 -8.34 -15.54
N LYS A 30 -9.45 -7.54 -15.51
CA LYS A 30 -10.83 -8.06 -15.36
C LYS A 30 -11.32 -8.86 -16.56
N LEU A 31 -10.90 -8.48 -17.78
CA LEU A 31 -11.30 -9.13 -19.01
C LEU A 31 -10.33 -10.24 -19.49
N GLY A 32 -9.21 -10.43 -18.78
CA GLY A 32 -8.16 -11.37 -19.18
C GLY A 32 -7.49 -10.98 -20.50
N LEU A 33 -7.31 -9.69 -20.73
CA LEU A 33 -6.75 -9.10 -21.95
C LEU A 33 -5.47 -8.33 -21.61
N THR A 34 -4.73 -7.92 -22.63
CA THR A 34 -3.58 -7.02 -22.45
C THR A 34 -4.01 -5.55 -22.48
N TYR A 35 -3.18 -4.68 -21.90
CA TYR A 35 -3.37 -3.23 -21.94
C TYR A 35 -3.58 -2.72 -23.38
N ASP A 36 -2.68 -3.11 -24.29
CA ASP A 36 -2.72 -2.69 -25.70
C ASP A 36 -4.02 -3.13 -26.40
N GLN A 37 -4.51 -4.32 -26.09
CA GLN A 37 -5.77 -4.83 -26.65
C GLN A 37 -6.95 -3.95 -26.22
N VAL A 38 -6.98 -3.54 -24.95
CA VAL A 38 -8.01 -2.65 -24.42
C VAL A 38 -7.87 -1.27 -25.05
N GLU A 39 -6.69 -0.67 -25.03
CA GLU A 39 -6.45 0.67 -25.59
C GLU A 39 -6.80 0.75 -27.08
N HIS A 40 -6.32 -0.20 -27.89
CA HIS A 40 -6.63 -0.24 -29.31
C HIS A 40 -8.13 -0.38 -29.56
N THR A 41 -8.84 -1.13 -28.72
CA THR A 41 -10.28 -1.33 -28.84
C THR A 41 -11.05 -0.08 -28.46
N VAL A 42 -10.70 0.57 -27.35
CA VAL A 42 -11.27 1.86 -26.94
C VAL A 42 -11.11 2.89 -28.07
N ARG A 43 -9.91 2.97 -28.66
CA ARG A 43 -9.62 3.87 -29.80
C ARG A 43 -10.41 3.49 -31.05
N ARG A 44 -10.48 2.20 -31.40
CA ARG A 44 -11.18 1.69 -32.59
C ARG A 44 -12.69 1.93 -32.52
N TYR A 45 -13.30 1.76 -31.34
CA TYR A 45 -14.73 1.95 -31.12
C TYR A 45 -15.10 3.35 -30.62
N ARG A 46 -14.12 4.27 -30.54
CA ARG A 46 -14.30 5.66 -30.08
C ARG A 46 -15.05 5.74 -28.74
N LEU A 47 -14.79 4.79 -27.85
CA LEU A 47 -15.37 4.78 -26.51
C LEU A 47 -14.70 5.92 -25.72
N LYS A 48 -15.47 6.96 -25.42
CA LYS A 48 -15.00 8.05 -24.57
C LYS A 48 -15.39 7.71 -23.15
N PRO A 49 -14.45 7.67 -22.19
CA PRO A 49 -14.83 7.61 -20.80
C PRO A 49 -15.72 8.83 -20.50
N LYS A 50 -16.83 8.62 -19.78
CA LYS A 50 -17.51 9.71 -19.08
C LYS A 50 -16.56 10.23 -18.01
N THR A 51 -15.60 11.05 -18.43
CA THR A 51 -14.80 11.81 -17.49
C THR A 51 -15.77 12.68 -16.71
N ILE A 52 -15.98 12.33 -15.44
CA ILE A 52 -16.42 13.31 -14.46
C ILE A 52 -15.27 14.31 -14.43
N THR A 53 -15.38 15.38 -15.22
CA THR A 53 -14.42 16.47 -15.21
C THR A 53 -14.57 17.15 -13.87
N ILE A 54 -13.89 16.64 -12.84
CA ILE A 54 -13.76 17.33 -11.56
C ILE A 54 -12.90 18.54 -11.88
N ASN A 55 -13.56 19.65 -12.19
CA ASN A 55 -12.89 20.89 -12.46
C ASN A 55 -12.30 21.37 -11.12
N PRO A 56 -10.97 21.29 -10.91
CA PRO A 56 -10.38 21.55 -9.60
C PRO A 56 -10.59 23.01 -9.13
N ASN A 57 -10.96 23.90 -10.06
CA ASN A 57 -11.31 25.30 -9.81
C ASN A 57 -12.77 25.52 -9.37
N LYS A 58 -13.61 24.48 -9.31
CA LYS A 58 -15.01 24.57 -8.84
C LYS A 58 -15.25 23.97 -7.44
N VAL A 59 -14.22 23.39 -6.81
CA VAL A 59 -14.32 22.88 -5.43
C VAL A 59 -13.74 23.94 -4.49
N LYS A 60 -14.55 24.42 -3.54
CA LYS A 60 -14.07 25.37 -2.53
C LYS A 60 -12.89 24.70 -1.78
N PRO A 61 -11.77 25.41 -1.52
CA PRO A 61 -10.52 24.82 -0.99
C PRO A 61 -10.75 23.94 0.26
N LYS A 62 -11.71 24.32 1.09
CA LYS A 62 -12.03 23.70 2.39
C LYS A 62 -12.49 22.23 2.30
N ASP A 63 -13.04 21.79 1.17
CA ASP A 63 -13.53 20.41 0.99
C ASP A 63 -12.59 19.55 0.15
N ARG A 64 -11.66 20.18 -0.58
CA ARG A 64 -10.67 19.49 -1.42
C ARG A 64 -9.75 18.63 -0.57
N ASP A 65 -9.31 19.15 0.57
CA ASP A 65 -8.41 18.44 1.48
C ASP A 65 -9.08 17.22 2.11
N LYS A 66 -10.37 17.29 2.44
CA LYS A 66 -11.11 16.13 2.96
C LYS A 66 -11.24 15.01 1.94
N ILE A 67 -11.48 15.36 0.67
CA ILE A 67 -11.57 14.39 -0.43
C ILE A 67 -10.19 13.78 -0.71
N ILE A 68 -9.12 14.58 -0.69
CA ILE A 68 -7.75 14.10 -0.89
C ILE A 68 -7.34 13.16 0.26
N ILE A 69 -7.58 13.55 1.52
CA ILE A 69 -7.24 12.76 2.70
C ILE A 69 -8.01 11.43 2.72
N SER A 70 -9.31 11.43 2.40
CA SER A 70 -10.10 10.20 2.36
C SER A 70 -9.65 9.25 1.24
N SER A 71 -9.35 9.79 0.06
CA SER A 71 -8.78 9.02 -1.06
C SER A 71 -7.41 8.42 -0.71
N LEU A 72 -6.53 9.21 -0.08
CA LEU A 72 -5.22 8.74 0.37
C LEU A 72 -5.33 7.66 1.45
N LYS A 73 -6.22 7.83 2.44
CA LYS A 73 -6.46 6.82 3.48
C LYS A 73 -6.91 5.50 2.89
N ASN A 74 -7.82 5.52 1.91
CA ASN A 74 -8.31 4.31 1.25
C ASN A 74 -7.22 3.64 0.39
N LYS A 75 -6.33 4.43 -0.23
CA LYS A 75 -5.17 3.87 -0.95
C LYS A 75 -4.17 3.24 0.03
N LEU A 76 -3.84 3.93 1.12
CA LEU A 76 -2.92 3.47 2.15
C LEU A 76 -3.42 2.22 2.89
N SER A 77 -4.73 2.10 3.14
CA SER A 77 -5.31 0.93 3.82
C SER A 77 -5.17 -0.37 3.02
N ASN A 78 -4.96 -0.27 1.71
CA ASN A 78 -4.79 -1.41 0.81
C ASN A 78 -3.32 -1.67 0.44
N VAL A 79 -2.36 -0.89 0.98
CA VAL A 79 -0.94 -1.13 0.73
C VAL A 79 -0.47 -2.28 1.60
N VAL A 80 -0.09 -3.37 0.97
CA VAL A 80 0.62 -4.48 1.62
C VAL A 80 1.95 -3.93 2.14
N PRO A 81 2.27 -4.09 3.43
CA PRO A 81 3.55 -3.63 3.96
C PRO A 81 4.70 -4.28 3.18
N TYR A 82 5.73 -3.49 2.89
CA TYR A 82 6.91 -3.99 2.20
C TYR A 82 7.52 -5.14 2.99
N PRO A 83 7.94 -6.24 2.32
CA PRO A 83 8.63 -7.31 3.01
C PRO A 83 9.93 -6.76 3.62
N PRO A 84 10.26 -7.15 4.87
CA PRO A 84 11.43 -6.63 5.55
C PRO A 84 12.69 -6.97 4.76
N SER A 85 13.54 -5.96 4.54
CA SER A 85 14.82 -6.12 3.88
C SER A 85 15.79 -6.95 4.75
N LYS A 86 16.93 -7.34 4.16
CA LYS A 86 18.01 -7.99 4.94
C LYS A 86 18.51 -7.07 6.05
N GLN A 87 18.56 -5.76 5.81
CA GLN A 87 18.99 -4.78 6.81
C GLN A 87 17.99 -4.68 7.95
N ASP A 88 16.69 -4.64 7.66
CA ASP A 88 15.64 -4.58 8.71
C ASP A 88 15.72 -5.78 9.66
N LYS A 89 16.08 -6.96 9.15
CA LYS A 89 16.29 -8.17 9.95
C LYS A 89 17.53 -8.05 10.83
N LEU A 90 18.62 -7.50 10.30
CA LEU A 90 19.85 -7.26 11.06
C LEU A 90 19.62 -6.22 12.15
N ASP A 91 18.96 -5.12 11.85
CA ASP A 91 18.66 -4.05 12.80
C ASP A 91 17.75 -4.55 13.92
N LYS A 92 16.75 -5.39 13.59
CA LYS A 92 15.89 -6.04 14.59
C LYS A 92 16.70 -6.95 15.51
N LYS A 93 17.62 -7.74 14.97
CA LYS A 93 18.48 -8.62 15.77
C LYS A 93 19.44 -7.80 16.64
N ALA A 94 20.05 -6.75 16.10
CA ALA A 94 20.92 -5.86 16.84
C ALA A 94 20.20 -5.19 18.02
N LYS A 95 18.97 -4.72 17.81
CA LYS A 95 18.13 -4.16 18.89
C LYS A 95 17.86 -5.17 20.01
N GLN A 96 17.54 -6.42 19.66
CA GLN A 96 17.33 -7.47 20.66
C GLN A 96 18.58 -7.74 21.49
N VAL A 97 19.74 -7.81 20.83
CA VAL A 97 21.03 -8.03 21.50
C VAL A 97 21.37 -6.86 22.45
N ILE A 98 21.12 -5.62 22.02
CA ILE A 98 21.35 -4.44 22.87
C ILE A 98 20.43 -4.46 24.09
N GLU A 99 19.13 -4.74 23.90
CA GLU A 99 18.16 -4.80 25.01
C GLU A 99 18.51 -5.92 26.01
N GLU A 100 18.98 -7.06 25.52
CA GLU A 100 19.42 -8.17 26.36
C GLU A 100 20.70 -7.82 27.13
N ALA A 101 21.66 -7.16 26.49
CA ALA A 101 22.87 -6.67 27.14
C ALA A 101 22.57 -5.61 28.22
N GLU A 102 21.62 -4.69 27.97
CA GLU A 102 21.19 -3.69 28.96
C GLU A 102 20.52 -4.34 30.18
N LYS A 103 19.69 -5.38 29.96
CA LYS A 103 19.09 -6.15 31.07
C LYS A 103 20.15 -6.85 31.90
N ILE A 104 21.10 -7.54 31.26
CA ILE A 104 22.19 -8.23 31.94
C ILE A 104 23.03 -7.24 32.75
N ASN A 105 23.35 -6.07 32.17
CA ASN A 105 24.15 -5.07 32.86
C ASN A 105 23.44 -4.53 34.10
N LYS A 106 22.13 -4.25 33.98
CA LYS A 106 21.32 -3.81 35.11
C LYS A 106 21.19 -4.88 36.20
N GLU A 107 20.98 -6.14 35.83
CA GLU A 107 20.94 -7.25 36.80
C GLU A 107 22.30 -7.45 37.50
N SER A 108 23.40 -7.26 36.77
CA SER A 108 24.75 -7.31 37.33
C SER A 108 24.99 -6.20 38.35
N ASP A 109 24.60 -4.96 38.03
CA ASP A 109 24.71 -3.82 38.96
C ASP A 109 23.89 -4.06 40.23
N GLU A 110 22.64 -4.55 40.10
CA GLU A 110 21.79 -4.87 41.25
C GLU A 110 22.33 -6.02 42.12
N LEU A 111 23.02 -7.00 41.52
CA LEU A 111 23.66 -8.08 42.26
C LEU A 111 24.90 -7.60 43.01
N LEU A 112 25.71 -6.73 42.40
CA LEU A 112 26.88 -6.13 43.04
C LEU A 112 26.47 -5.34 44.28
N ASP A 113 25.47 -4.46 44.17
CA ASP A 113 24.93 -3.69 45.29
C ASP A 113 24.45 -4.59 46.45
N ARG A 114 23.80 -5.72 46.13
CA ARG A 114 23.35 -6.70 47.15
C ARG A 114 24.52 -7.40 47.83
N THR A 115 25.56 -7.74 47.08
CA THR A 115 26.74 -8.42 47.65
C THR A 115 27.56 -7.49 48.52
N GLU A 116 27.75 -6.22 48.12
CA GLU A 116 28.45 -5.22 48.93
C GLU A 116 27.72 -4.94 50.26
N GLY A 117 26.38 -4.85 50.22
CA GLY A 117 25.57 -4.72 51.43
C GLY A 117 25.67 -5.91 52.38
N LEU A 118 25.86 -7.13 51.88
CA LEU A 118 26.07 -8.33 52.70
C LEU A 118 27.47 -8.35 53.36
N PHE A 119 28.49 -7.85 52.67
CA PHE A 119 29.85 -7.77 53.23
C PHE A 119 29.97 -6.73 54.35
N GLU A 120 29.26 -5.60 54.26
CA GLU A 120 29.21 -4.60 55.33
C GLU A 120 28.42 -5.09 56.57
N TRP A 121 27.45 -5.99 56.40
CA TRP A 121 26.68 -6.55 57.53
C TRP A 121 27.47 -7.58 58.38
N ILE A 122 28.53 -8.18 57.82
CA ILE A 122 29.33 -9.23 58.48
C ILE A 122 30.51 -8.64 59.29
N LYS A 123 30.81 -7.34 59.15
CA LYS A 123 31.82 -6.61 59.95
C LYS A 123 31.25 -6.05 61.25
#